data_AF-A0A139XRX4-F1
#
_entry.id   AF-A0A139XRX4-F1
#
_cell.length_a   1.000
_cell.length_b   1.000
_cell.length_c   1.000
_cell.angle_alpha   90.00
_cell.angle_beta   90.00
_cell.angle_gamma   90.00
#
_symmetry.space_group_name_H-M   'P 1'
#
loop_
_entity.id
_entity.type
_entity.pdbx_description
1 polymer ?
#
loop_
_entity_poly.entity_id
_entity_poly.type
_entity_poly.pdbx_seq_one_letter_code
_entity_poly.pdbx_strand_id
1 'polypeptide(L)'
;MAPPAASSAGSRDDVLVQADGTLRFFGTPLTLREWRLPVAEAQGILKSSSETQFVSLSSLSRFSSHDAFVAAKTGADVAILGIVSDVGSQRSTENSHLWSWTLWDLQETKVKLLLRGEALCRTL
;
A
#
# COMPACT_ATOMS: atom_id res chain seq x y z
N MET A 1 1.31 -11.03 -31.38
CA MET A 1 0.78 -10.19 -30.29
C MET A 1 0.94 -10.99 -29.02
N ALA A 2 1.99 -10.72 -28.23
CA ALA A 2 2.20 -11.42 -26.97
C ALA A 2 1.16 -10.93 -25.95
N PRO A 3 0.64 -11.79 -25.06
CA PRO A 3 -0.29 -11.34 -24.02
C PRO A 3 0.44 -10.31 -23.13
N PRO A 4 -0.27 -9.32 -22.55
CA PRO A 4 0.33 -8.50 -21.52
C PRO A 4 0.81 -9.44 -20.42
N ALA A 5 2.09 -9.32 -20.05
CA ALA A 5 2.68 -10.09 -18.97
C ALA A 5 1.71 -10.02 -17.78
N ALA A 6 1.25 -11.18 -17.34
CA ALA A 6 0.33 -11.29 -16.22
C ALA A 6 0.84 -10.39 -15.11
N SER A 7 0.02 -9.39 -14.73
CA SER A 7 0.28 -8.50 -13.60
C SER A 7 0.78 -9.37 -12.46
N SER A 8 2.05 -9.21 -12.09
CA SER A 8 2.71 -10.05 -11.11
C SER A 8 1.85 -10.05 -9.87
N ALA A 9 1.21 -11.19 -9.59
CA ALA A 9 0.62 -11.43 -8.30
C ALA A 9 1.78 -11.32 -7.32
N GLY A 10 1.70 -10.34 -6.42
CA GLY A 10 2.81 -9.81 -5.60
C GLY A 10 3.89 -10.83 -5.29
N SER A 11 5.05 -10.67 -5.93
CA SER A 11 6.26 -11.36 -5.53
C SER A 11 6.73 -10.75 -4.21
N ARG A 12 7.28 -11.59 -3.33
CA ARG A 12 7.84 -11.13 -2.04
C ARG A 12 8.91 -10.06 -2.20
N ASP A 13 9.56 -10.01 -3.36
CA ASP A 13 10.62 -9.04 -3.68
C ASP A 13 10.12 -7.79 -4.40
N ASP A 14 8.81 -7.60 -4.54
CA ASP A 14 8.24 -6.43 -5.21
C ASP A 14 8.40 -5.15 -4.36
N VAL A 15 8.42 -5.28 -3.04
CA VAL A 15 8.60 -4.16 -2.09
C VAL A 15 9.70 -4.48 -1.09
N LEU A 16 10.85 -3.81 -1.19
CA LEU A 16 11.95 -3.97 -0.23
C LEU A 16 12.86 -2.74 -0.19
N VAL A 17 13.43 -2.45 0.98
CA VAL A 17 14.45 -1.41 1.12
C VAL A 17 15.84 -2.02 0.86
N GLN A 18 16.55 -1.42 -0.09
CA GLN A 18 17.89 -1.80 -0.48
C GLN A 18 18.94 -1.27 0.51
N ALA A 19 20.18 -1.77 0.39
CA ALA A 19 21.28 -1.42 1.30
C ALA A 19 21.71 0.05 1.19
N ASP A 20 21.49 0.66 0.02
CA ASP A 20 21.75 2.07 -0.27
C ASP A 20 20.63 3.01 0.23
N GLY A 21 19.56 2.46 0.82
CA GLY A 21 18.39 3.21 1.28
C GLY A 21 17.33 3.47 0.21
N THR A 22 17.50 2.93 -1.01
CA THR A 22 16.49 2.98 -2.07
C THR A 22 15.36 1.99 -1.78
N LEU A 23 14.11 2.40 -1.96
CA LEU A 23 12.95 1.51 -1.90
C LEU A 23 12.69 0.92 -3.28
N ARG A 24 12.77 -0.40 -3.43
CA ARG A 24 12.19 -1.07 -4.59
C ARG A 24 10.67 -1.11 -4.40
N PHE A 25 9.93 -0.59 -5.35
CA PHE A 25 8.48 -0.49 -5.33
C PHE A 25 7.90 -1.03 -6.64
N PHE A 26 7.41 -2.27 -6.61
CA PHE A 26 6.88 -3.00 -7.76
C PHE A 26 7.80 -2.90 -9.00
N GLY A 27 9.08 -3.20 -8.80
CA GLY A 27 10.10 -3.13 -9.85
C GLY A 27 10.67 -1.73 -10.13
N THR A 28 10.09 -0.67 -9.56
CA THR A 28 10.56 0.71 -9.72
C THR A 28 11.43 1.12 -8.53
N PRO A 29 12.67 1.60 -8.74
CA PRO A 29 13.47 2.14 -7.65
C PRO A 29 12.97 3.54 -7.24
N LEU A 30 12.75 3.75 -5.95
CA LEU A 30 12.31 5.01 -5.36
C LEU A 30 13.32 5.50 -4.34
N THR A 31 13.85 6.69 -4.58
CA THR A 31 14.66 7.41 -3.60
C THR A 31 13.75 8.32 -2.79
N LEU A 32 13.60 8.02 -1.50
CA LEU A 32 12.91 8.92 -0.58
C LEU A 32 13.86 10.06 -0.22
N ARG A 33 13.36 11.30 -0.24
CA ARG A 33 14.12 12.47 0.20
C ARG A 33 14.56 12.33 1.66
N GLU A 34 13.67 11.77 2.48
CA GLU A 34 13.91 11.53 3.90
C GLU A 34 13.09 10.31 4.32
N TRP A 35 13.73 9.39 5.04
CA TRP A 35 13.03 8.31 5.72
C TRP A 35 12.55 8.82 7.08
N ARG A 36 11.24 8.72 7.35
CA ARG A 36 10.67 9.06 8.67
C ARG A 36 11.02 8.05 9.77
N LEU A 37 11.51 6.88 9.38
CA LEU A 37 11.98 5.81 10.27
C LEU A 37 13.44 5.52 9.92
N PRO A 38 14.27 5.04 10.87
CA PRO A 38 15.59 4.53 10.56
C PRO A 38 15.53 3.48 9.43
N VAL A 39 16.47 3.53 8.49
CA VAL A 39 16.49 2.60 7.33
C VAL A 39 16.48 1.13 7.77
N ALA A 40 17.14 0.81 8.89
CA ALA A 40 17.13 -0.54 9.47
C ALA A 40 15.73 -0.96 9.97
N GLU A 41 14.96 -0.04 10.53
CA GLU A 41 13.57 -0.30 10.95
C GLU A 41 12.64 -0.42 9.75
N ALA A 42 12.79 0.45 8.75
CA ALA A 42 12.03 0.34 7.50
C ALA A 42 12.34 -0.98 6.76
N GLN A 43 13.61 -1.38 6.74
CA GLN A 43 14.01 -2.72 6.31
C GLN A 43 13.37 -3.80 7.16
N GLY A 44 13.34 -3.66 8.48
CA GLY A 44 12.67 -4.60 9.39
C GLY A 44 11.19 -4.76 9.03
N ILE A 45 10.44 -3.67 8.94
CA ILE A 45 9.00 -3.68 8.61
C ILE A 45 8.75 -4.34 7.25
N LEU A 46 9.62 -4.09 6.26
CA LEU A 46 9.46 -4.62 4.90
C LEU A 46 10.10 -6.01 4.68
N LYS A 47 11.09 -6.42 5.48
CA LYS A 47 11.76 -7.74 5.44
C LYS A 47 11.18 -8.75 6.42
N SER A 48 10.48 -8.31 7.47
CA SER A 48 9.99 -9.16 8.59
C SER A 48 9.01 -10.25 8.16
N SER A 49 8.62 -10.33 6.89
CA SER A 49 7.42 -11.04 6.54
C SER A 49 7.64 -12.14 5.50
N SER A 50 8.14 -13.28 5.97
CA SER A 50 7.65 -14.55 5.44
C SER A 50 6.10 -14.60 5.45
N GLU A 51 5.48 -13.79 6.31
CA GLU A 51 4.05 -13.67 6.59
C GLU A 51 3.36 -12.44 5.97
N THR A 52 3.97 -11.59 5.13
CA THR A 52 3.25 -10.45 4.52
C THR A 52 3.52 -10.39 3.03
N GLN A 53 2.45 -10.33 2.27
CA GLN A 53 2.48 -10.21 0.83
C GLN A 53 2.03 -8.80 0.44
N PHE A 54 2.92 -8.07 -0.24
CA PHE A 54 2.56 -6.79 -0.83
C PHE A 54 1.79 -6.99 -2.13
N VAL A 55 0.62 -6.37 -2.23
CA VAL A 55 -0.24 -6.44 -3.40
C VAL A 55 -0.29 -5.08 -4.08
N SER A 56 -0.17 -5.08 -5.41
CA SER A 56 -0.27 -3.85 -6.21
C SER A 56 -1.68 -3.25 -6.14
N LEU A 57 -1.78 -1.92 -6.16
CA LEU A 57 -3.07 -1.23 -6.11
C LEU A 57 -3.98 -1.64 -7.29
N SER A 58 -3.42 -1.90 -8.47
CA SER A 58 -4.14 -2.40 -9.64
C SER A 58 -4.84 -3.74 -9.42
N SER A 59 -4.35 -4.55 -8.47
CA SER A 59 -4.87 -5.88 -8.17
C SER A 59 -5.93 -5.87 -7.06
N LEU A 60 -6.17 -4.72 -6.42
CA LEU A 60 -7.13 -4.61 -5.31
C LEU A 60 -8.58 -4.92 -5.71
N SER A 61 -8.93 -4.72 -6.98
CA SER A 61 -10.25 -5.10 -7.50
C SER A 61 -10.57 -6.59 -7.36
N ARG A 62 -9.54 -7.45 -7.25
CA ARG A 62 -9.72 -8.89 -7.01
C ARG A 62 -10.27 -9.20 -5.61
N PHE A 63 -10.22 -8.24 -4.69
CA PHE A 63 -10.70 -8.36 -3.32
C PHE A 63 -12.00 -7.58 -3.09
N SER A 64 -12.71 -7.21 -4.16
CA SER A 64 -13.89 -6.32 -4.06
C SER A 64 -15.12 -6.97 -3.43
N SER A 65 -15.15 -8.29 -3.29
CA SER A 65 -16.21 -9.03 -2.60
C SER A 65 -15.69 -9.70 -1.34
N HIS A 66 -16.59 -9.92 -0.38
CA HIS A 66 -16.26 -10.63 0.86
C HIS A 66 -15.69 -12.02 0.56
N ASP A 67 -16.33 -12.78 -0.33
CA ASP A 67 -15.90 -14.13 -0.69
C ASP A 67 -14.52 -14.14 -1.35
N ALA A 68 -14.24 -13.17 -2.24
CA ALA A 68 -12.93 -13.07 -2.87
C ALA A 68 -11.85 -12.65 -1.87
N PHE A 69 -12.17 -11.78 -0.92
CA PHE A 69 -11.27 -11.42 0.17
C PHE A 69 -10.96 -12.59 1.10
N VAL A 70 -11.99 -13.36 1.49
CA VAL A 70 -11.83 -14.56 2.32
C VAL A 70 -11.04 -15.64 1.59
N ALA A 71 -11.31 -15.86 0.31
CA ALA A 71 -10.60 -16.85 -0.52
C ALA A 71 -9.13 -16.47 -0.75
N ALA A 72 -8.82 -15.18 -0.83
CA ALA A 72 -7.45 -14.69 -1.00
C ALA A 72 -6.68 -14.57 0.32
N LYS A 73 -7.31 -14.88 1.47
CA LYS A 73 -6.66 -14.94 2.77
C LYS A 73 -5.71 -16.14 2.80
N THR A 74 -4.45 -15.90 2.48
CA THR A 74 -3.39 -16.90 2.62
C THR A 74 -2.92 -16.95 4.09
N GLY A 75 -2.02 -17.89 4.42
CA GLY A 75 -1.33 -17.88 5.72
C GLY A 75 -0.40 -16.67 5.94
N ALA A 76 -0.30 -15.77 4.95
CA ALA A 76 0.37 -14.49 5.05
C ALA A 76 -0.65 -13.35 5.12
N ASP A 77 -0.39 -12.38 5.99
CA ASP A 77 -0.95 -11.04 5.98
C ASP A 77 -0.82 -10.39 4.60
N VAL A 78 -1.78 -9.55 4.25
CA VAL A 78 -1.79 -8.82 2.99
C VAL A 78 -1.59 -7.34 3.28
N ALA A 79 -0.60 -6.74 2.61
CA ALA A 79 -0.32 -5.31 2.72
C ALA A 79 -0.40 -4.64 1.35
N ILE A 80 -0.67 -3.35 1.38
CA ILE A 80 -0.54 -2.47 0.22
C ILE A 80 0.44 -1.36 0.55
N LEU A 81 1.11 -0.86 -0.47
CA LEU A 81 1.94 0.32 -0.38
C LEU A 81 1.58 1.25 -1.53
N GLY A 82 1.45 2.53 -1.24
CA GLY A 82 1.11 3.54 -2.22
C GLY A 82 1.56 4.92 -1.77
N ILE A 83 1.78 5.80 -2.74
CA ILE A 83 2.16 7.18 -2.48
C ILE A 83 0.88 8.00 -2.31
N VAL A 84 0.80 8.75 -1.22
CA VAL A 84 -0.29 9.71 -1.01
C VAL A 84 -0.11 10.84 -2.02
N SER A 85 -0.99 10.89 -3.02
CA SER A 85 -0.97 11.88 -4.10
C SER A 85 -1.92 13.05 -3.87
N ASP A 86 -2.98 12.82 -3.07
CA ASP A 86 -3.96 13.83 -2.70
C ASP A 86 -4.54 13.53 -1.31
N VAL A 87 -4.75 14.58 -0.52
CA VAL A 87 -5.36 14.52 0.81
C VAL A 87 -6.62 15.36 0.75
N GLY A 88 -7.76 14.67 0.67
CA GLY A 88 -9.06 15.30 0.64
C GLY A 88 -9.46 15.90 1.99
N SER A 89 -10.29 16.94 1.94
CA SER A 89 -10.79 17.62 3.13
C SER A 89 -11.60 16.70 4.04
N GLN A 90 -11.47 16.93 5.34
CA GLN A 90 -12.30 16.28 6.36
C GLN A 90 -13.77 16.59 6.11
N ARG A 91 -14.61 15.56 6.17
CA ARG A 91 -16.07 15.69 6.17
C ARG A 91 -16.62 15.19 7.49
N SER A 92 -17.31 16.08 8.21
CA SER A 92 -18.08 15.68 9.37
C SER A 92 -19.35 14.97 8.92
N THR A 93 -19.60 13.81 9.51
CA THR A 93 -20.87 13.09 9.46
C THR A 93 -21.52 13.18 10.83
N GLU A 94 -22.79 12.82 10.94
CA GLU A 94 -23.58 12.97 12.18
C GLU A 94 -22.91 12.32 13.41
N ASN A 95 -22.14 11.25 13.22
CA ASN A 95 -21.51 10.48 14.31
C ASN A 95 -19.99 10.27 14.14
N SER A 96 -19.34 10.90 13.15
CA SER A 96 -17.91 10.64 12.88
C SER A 96 -17.29 11.67 11.93
N HIS A 97 -15.97 11.65 11.83
CA HIS A 97 -15.23 12.35 10.77
C HIS A 97 -14.73 11.35 9.73
N LEU A 98 -14.82 11.76 8.47
CA LEU A 98 -14.32 11.03 7.32
C LEU A 98 -13.19 11.85 6.68
N TRP A 99 -12.02 11.22 6.54
CA TRP A 99 -10.94 11.70 5.68
C TRP A 99 -10.82 10.81 4.47
N SER A 100 -10.34 11.38 3.36
CA SER A 100 -10.08 10.61 2.16
C SER A 100 -8.69 10.91 1.64
N TRP A 101 -7.87 9.90 1.48
CA TRP A 101 -6.56 10.01 0.84
C TRP A 101 -6.57 9.27 -0.48
N THR A 102 -5.89 9.81 -1.48
CA THR A 102 -5.71 9.14 -2.77
C THR A 102 -4.31 8.54 -2.82
N LEU A 103 -4.25 7.22 -2.75
CA LEU A 103 -3.03 6.44 -2.95
C LEU A 103 -2.80 6.23 -4.44
N TRP A 104 -1.54 6.37 -4.87
CA TRP A 104 -1.09 6.17 -6.24
C TRP A 104 0.07 5.18 -6.29
N ASP A 105 0.05 4.28 -7.29
CA ASP A 105 1.04 3.22 -7.48
C ASP A 105 2.16 3.56 -8.47
N LEU A 106 2.34 4.83 -8.83
CA LEU A 106 3.31 5.30 -9.84
C LEU A 106 3.08 4.83 -11.28
N GLN A 107 2.24 3.82 -11.50
CA GLN A 107 2.06 3.21 -12.81
C GLN A 107 0.81 3.74 -13.51
N GLU A 108 -0.31 3.92 -12.80
CA GLU A 108 -1.54 4.61 -13.27
C GLU A 108 -2.71 4.45 -12.29
N THR A 109 -2.67 3.46 -11.39
CA THR A 109 -3.78 3.16 -10.51
C THR A 109 -3.85 4.14 -9.36
N LYS A 110 -5.03 4.71 -9.15
CA LYS A 110 -5.36 5.52 -7.99
C LYS A 110 -6.47 4.86 -7.17
N VAL A 111 -6.25 4.75 -5.86
CA VAL A 111 -7.19 4.15 -4.92
C VAL A 111 -7.51 5.15 -3.83
N LYS A 112 -8.79 5.32 -3.53
CA LYS A 112 -9.25 6.23 -2.48
C LYS A 112 -9.36 5.48 -1.15
N LEU A 113 -8.46 5.79 -0.22
CA LEU A 113 -8.51 5.31 1.15
C LEU A 113 -9.45 6.21 1.96
N LEU A 114 -10.53 5.62 2.46
CA LEU A 114 -11.50 6.30 3.32
C LEU A 114 -11.20 5.94 4.77
N LEU A 115 -10.86 6.95 5.56
CA LEU A 115 -10.49 6.81 6.95
C LEU A 115 -11.62 7.38 7.82
N ARG A 116 -12.15 6.58 8.75
CA ARG A 116 -13.24 6.98 9.65
C ARG A 116 -12.82 6.79 11.10
N GLY A 117 -13.23 7.71 11.97
CA GLY A 117 -13.02 7.61 13.42
C GLY A 117 -12.55 8.92 14.05
N GLU A 118 -12.41 8.95 15.36
CA GLU A 118 -11.96 10.16 16.09
C GLU A 118 -10.43 10.24 16.21
N ALA A 119 -9.73 9.11 16.07
CA ALA A 119 -8.31 8.98 16.42
C ALA A 119 -7.33 9.62 15.42
N LEU A 120 -7.76 9.95 14.20
CA LEU A 120 -6.90 10.60 13.21
C LEU A 120 -6.73 12.11 13.46
N CYS A 121 -7.58 12.71 14.29
CA CYS A 121 -7.50 14.13 14.64
C CYS A 121 -6.29 14.49 15.52
N ARG A 122 -5.59 13.53 16.14
CA ARG A 122 -4.58 13.82 17.16
C ARG A 122 -3.13 13.91 16.66
N THR A 123 -2.87 13.61 15.39
CA THR A 123 -1.49 13.40 14.91
C THR A 123 -1.13 14.10 13.60
N LEU A 124 -1.91 15.10 13.17
CA LEU A 124 -1.50 16.03 12.10
C LEU A 124 -1.33 17.44 12.65
#